data_AF-A0A969RZQ9-F1
#
_entry.id   AF-A0A969RZQ9-F1
#
_cell.length_a   1.000
_cell.length_b   1.000
_cell.length_c   1.000
_cell.angle_alpha   90.00
_cell.angle_beta   90.00
_cell.angle_gamma   90.00
#
_symmetry.space_group_name_H-M   'P 1'
#
loop_
_entity.id
_entity.type
_entity.pdbx_description
1 polymer ?
#
loop_
_entity_poly.entity_id
_entity_poly.type
_entity_poly.pdbx_seq_one_letter_code
_entity_poly.pdbx_strand_id
1 'polypeptide(L)'
;MLTQGEGNPQALLLTQLAKGYIESDLSWADMADLGQRMARGQAFLAAVEQLGLRERVSPDMPTVMALLDKRQFLDMGRRSPS
;
A
#
# COMPACT_ATOMS: atom_id res chain seq x y z
N MET A 1 -1.51 4.59 -28.68
CA MET A 1 -1.27 3.52 -27.67
C MET A 1 -0.99 4.26 -26.40
N LEU A 2 -1.81 4.11 -25.33
CA LEU A 2 -1.81 4.98 -24.15
C LEU A 2 -0.45 5.06 -23.44
N THR A 3 0.47 5.81 -24.01
CA THR A 3 1.85 6.00 -23.59
C THR A 3 1.96 7.28 -22.76
N GLN A 4 3.08 7.46 -22.07
CA GLN A 4 3.34 8.73 -21.38
C GLN A 4 3.29 9.94 -22.33
N GLY A 5 3.74 9.78 -23.57
CA GLY A 5 3.71 10.83 -24.60
C GLY A 5 2.30 11.23 -25.04
N GLU A 6 1.30 10.37 -24.83
CA GLU A 6 -0.12 10.65 -25.08
C GLU A 6 -0.83 11.20 -23.82
N GLY A 7 -0.09 11.54 -22.77
CA GLY A 7 -0.64 12.13 -21.54
C GLY A 7 -1.31 11.11 -20.62
N ASN A 8 -1.01 9.80 -20.75
CA ASN A 8 -1.51 8.78 -19.84
C ASN A 8 -0.72 8.78 -18.52
N PRO A 9 -1.28 9.28 -17.40
CA PRO A 9 -0.57 9.30 -16.13
C PRO A 9 -0.43 7.90 -15.52
N GLN A 10 -1.21 6.91 -15.97
CA GLN A 10 -1.14 5.53 -15.53
C GLN A 10 -0.16 4.66 -16.33
N ALA A 11 0.55 5.22 -17.33
CA ALA A 11 1.48 4.45 -18.16
C ALA A 11 2.63 3.80 -17.36
N LEU A 12 2.94 4.31 -16.16
CA LEU A 12 3.93 3.74 -15.24
C LEU A 12 3.32 2.98 -14.05
N LEU A 13 2.00 2.76 -14.03
CA LEU A 13 1.32 2.18 -12.87
C LEU A 13 1.91 0.82 -12.47
N LEU A 14 2.15 -0.06 -13.44
CA LEU A 14 2.77 -1.37 -13.19
C LEU A 14 4.20 -1.25 -12.66
N THR A 15 4.95 -0.26 -13.14
CA THR A 15 6.31 0.02 -12.65
C THR A 15 6.28 0.50 -11.20
N GLN A 16 5.37 1.42 -10.87
CA GLN A 16 5.21 1.92 -9.50
C GLN A 16 4.76 0.81 -8.54
N LEU A 17 3.86 -0.06 -8.98
CA LEU A 17 3.48 -1.24 -8.20
C LEU A 17 4.66 -2.16 -7.93
N ALA A 18 5.45 -2.48 -8.95
CA ALA A 18 6.61 -3.35 -8.82
C ALA A 18 7.67 -2.72 -7.90
N LYS A 19 7.95 -1.43 -8.04
CA LYS A 19 8.86 -0.69 -7.14
C LYS A 19 8.37 -0.68 -5.71
N GLY A 20 7.09 -0.38 -5.48
CA GLY A 20 6.48 -0.44 -4.16
C GLY A 20 6.70 -1.81 -3.51
N TYR A 21 6.45 -2.90 -4.23
CA TYR A 21 6.61 -4.26 -3.72
C TYR A 21 8.07 -4.67 -3.48
N ILE A 22 8.98 -4.36 -4.40
CA ILE A 22 10.38 -4.83 -4.38
C ILE A 22 11.25 -3.97 -3.46
N GLU A 23 11.02 -2.66 -3.41
CA GLU A 23 11.85 -1.70 -2.69
C GLU A 23 11.38 -1.47 -1.24
N SER A 24 10.24 -2.03 -0.85
CA SER A 24 9.78 -2.00 0.54
C SER A 24 10.18 -3.27 1.27
N ASP A 25 10.74 -3.11 2.46
CA ASP A 25 10.97 -4.19 3.40
C ASP A 25 9.76 -4.34 4.34
N LEU A 26 8.61 -4.72 3.78
CA LEU A 26 7.36 -4.90 4.55
C LEU A 26 6.94 -6.36 4.55
N SER A 27 6.62 -6.87 5.74
CA SER A 27 5.95 -8.15 5.88
C SER A 27 4.48 -8.03 5.49
N TRP A 28 3.82 -9.17 5.30
CA TRP A 28 2.37 -9.20 5.12
C TRP A 28 1.62 -8.63 6.34
N ALA A 29 2.15 -8.82 7.56
CA ALA A 29 1.57 -8.25 8.78
C ALA A 29 1.63 -6.72 8.77
N ASP A 30 2.78 -6.15 8.38
CA ASP A 30 2.94 -4.68 8.24
C ASP A 30 1.92 -4.11 7.23
N MET A 31 1.75 -4.80 6.09
CA MET A 31 0.78 -4.43 5.06
C MET A 31 -0.67 -4.54 5.54
N ALA A 32 -0.99 -5.56 6.34
CA ALA A 32 -2.32 -5.72 6.92
C ALA A 32 -2.64 -4.62 7.94
N ASP A 33 -1.70 -4.26 8.80
CA ASP A 33 -1.86 -3.19 9.79
C ASP A 33 -2.01 -1.82 9.12
N LEU A 34 -1.20 -1.54 8.08
CA LEU A 34 -1.37 -0.36 7.23
C LEU A 34 -2.76 -0.35 6.58
N GLY A 35 -3.17 -1.47 5.99
CA GLY A 35 -4.46 -1.63 5.33
C GLY A 35 -5.64 -1.38 6.27
N GLN A 36 -5.60 -1.94 7.48
CA GLN A 36 -6.64 -1.74 8.50
C GLN A 36 -6.74 -0.28 8.94
N ARG A 37 -5.61 0.38 9.22
CA ARG A 37 -5.57 1.80 9.59
C ARG A 37 -6.16 2.67 8.48
N MET A 38 -5.75 2.43 7.23
CA MET A 38 -6.28 3.15 6.08
C MET A 38 -7.78 2.88 5.84
N ALA A 39 -8.25 1.65 6.08
CA ALA A 39 -9.67 1.32 5.99
C ALA A 39 -10.52 2.05 7.05
N ARG A 40 -9.92 2.38 8.20
CA ARG A 40 -10.53 3.21 9.25
C ARG A 40 -10.41 4.72 9.00
N GLY A 41 -9.90 5.13 7.83
CA GLY A 41 -9.81 6.54 7.41
C GLY A 41 -8.48 7.23 7.74
N GLN A 42 -7.48 6.51 8.26
CA GLN A 42 -6.17 7.09 8.52
C GLN A 42 -5.40 7.34 7.21
N ALA A 43 -4.72 8.48 7.11
CA ALA A 43 -3.83 8.78 5.99
C ALA A 43 -2.60 7.84 5.99
N PHE A 44 -2.14 7.43 4.80
CA PHE A 44 -1.03 6.48 4.64
C PHE A 44 0.22 6.90 5.42
N LEU A 45 0.69 8.15 5.23
CA LEU A 45 1.89 8.65 5.91
C LEU A 45 1.76 8.64 7.43
N ALA A 46 0.57 8.98 7.95
CA ALA A 46 0.31 8.91 9.38
C ALA A 46 0.32 7.46 9.89
N ALA A 47 -0.18 6.50 9.10
CA ALA A 47 -0.16 5.08 9.46
C ALA A 47 1.26 4.51 9.45
N VAL A 48 2.07 4.85 8.44
CA VAL A 48 3.49 4.49 8.34
C VAL A 48 4.27 5.01 9.54
N GLU A 49 4.08 6.28 9.90
CA GLU A 49 4.76 6.92 11.03
C GLU A 49 4.44 6.20 12.34
N GLN A 50 3.14 5.94 12.60
CA GLN A 50 2.70 5.31 13.84
C GLN A 50 3.08 3.83 13.96
N LEU A 51 3.36 3.16 12.83
CA LEU A 51 3.86 1.78 12.80
C LEU A 51 5.39 1.71 12.78
N GLY A 52 6.10 2.84 12.73
CA GLY A 52 7.56 2.87 12.65
C GLY A 52 8.11 2.31 11.33
N LEU A 53 7.34 2.38 10.24
CA LEU A 53 7.68 1.75 8.96
C LEU A 53 8.39 2.70 7.99
N ARG A 54 8.69 3.93 8.41
CA ARG A 54 9.13 5.03 7.53
C ARG A 54 10.39 4.71 6.72
N GLU A 55 11.35 4.01 7.32
CA GLU A 55 12.60 3.64 6.66
C GLU A 55 12.50 2.35 5.84
N ARG A 56 11.41 1.60 6.01
CA ARG A 56 11.17 0.29 5.38
C ARG A 56 10.20 0.37 4.20
N VAL A 57 9.54 1.53 4.01
CA VAL A 57 8.52 1.69 2.99
C VAL A 57 9.03 2.47 1.78
N SER A 58 8.82 1.93 0.59
CA SER A 58 9.13 2.62 -0.67
C SER A 58 8.22 3.83 -0.86
N PRO A 59 8.72 4.92 -1.47
CA PRO A 59 7.90 6.05 -1.91
C PRO A 59 6.74 5.67 -2.83
N ASP A 60 6.82 4.53 -3.52
CA ASP A 60 5.79 4.02 -4.43
C ASP A 60 4.71 3.15 -3.74
N MET A 61 4.90 2.79 -2.45
CA MET A 61 3.93 1.99 -1.68
C MET A 61 2.53 2.63 -1.53
N PRO A 62 2.34 3.97 -1.49
CA PRO A 62 1.00 4.56 -1.51
C PRO A 62 0.17 4.11 -2.72
N THR A 63 0.80 3.95 -3.88
CA THR A 63 0.15 3.48 -5.11
C THR A 63 -0.32 2.04 -4.98
N VAL A 64 0.50 1.18 -4.36
CA VAL A 64 0.13 -0.21 -4.03
C VAL A 64 -1.08 -0.23 -3.10
N MET A 65 -1.02 0.52 -2.00
CA MET A 65 -2.10 0.58 -1.00
C MET A 65 -3.39 1.23 -1.52
N ALA A 66 -3.32 2.05 -2.56
CA ALA A 66 -4.50 2.62 -3.22
C ALA A 66 -5.24 1.61 -4.11
N LEU A 67 -4.52 0.63 -4.67
CA LEU A 67 -5.08 -0.38 -5.56
C LEU A 67 -5.53 -1.66 -4.83
N LEU A 68 -4.97 -1.94 -3.66
CA LEU A 68 -5.41 -3.07 -2.85
C LEU A 68 -6.82 -2.82 -2.29
N ASP A 69 -7.69 -3.84 -2.38
CA ASP A 69 -8.98 -3.80 -1.70
C ASP A 69 -8.76 -3.82 -0.19
N LYS A 70 -8.91 -2.67 0.46
CA LYS A 70 -8.66 -2.55 1.90
C LYS A 70 -9.64 -3.35 2.76
N ARG A 71 -10.79 -3.76 2.22
CA ARG A 71 -11.77 -4.60 2.95
C ARG A 71 -11.19 -5.97 3.30
N GLN A 72 -10.29 -6.50 2.46
CA GLN A 72 -9.61 -7.78 2.72
C GLN A 72 -8.84 -7.77 4.05
N PHE A 73 -8.29 -6.62 4.44
CA PHE A 73 -7.52 -6.49 5.69
C PHE A 73 -8.42 -6.39 6.92
N LEU A 74 -9.64 -5.86 6.77
CA LEU A 74 -10.64 -5.86 7.84
C LEU A 74 -11.17 -7.28 8.11
N ASP A 75 -11.35 -8.08 7.06
CA ASP A 75 -11.85 -9.46 7.19
C ASP A 75 -10.77 -10.42 7.73
N MET A 76 -9.48 -10.18 7.46
CA MET A 76 -8.39 -10.93 8.11
C MET A 76 -8.37 -10.71 9.62
N GLY A 77 -8.59 -9.48 10.10
CA GLY A 77 -8.66 -9.19 11.54
C GLY A 77 -9.83 -9.89 12.25
N ARG A 78 -10.88 -10.29 11.52
CA ARG A 78 -12.00 -11.08 12.05
C ARG A 78 -11.77 -12.58 12.08
N ARG A 79 -10.77 -13.09 11.35
CA ARG A 79 -10.51 -14.55 11.20
C ARG A 79 -9.42 -15.09 12.14
N SER A 80 -8.71 -14.24 12.88
CA SER A 80 -7.80 -14.70 13.93
C SER A 80 -8.61 -15.15 15.14
N PRO A 81 -8.61 -16.45 15.51
CA PRO A 81 -9.14 -16.89 16.79
C PRO A 81 -8.21 -16.39 17.89
N SER A 82 -8.81 -15.89 18.96
CA SER A 82 -8.20 -15.62 20.27
C SER A 82 -7.48 -16.82 20.84
#